data_AF-A0AAE3AIS6-F1
#
_entry.id   AF-A0AAE3AIS6-F1
#
_cell.length_a   1.000
_cell.length_b   1.000
_cell.length_c   1.000
_cell.angle_alpha   90.00
_cell.angle_beta   90.00
_cell.angle_gamma   90.00
#
_symmetry.space_group_name_H-M   'P 1'
#
loop_
_entity.id
_entity.type
_entity.pdbx_description
1 polymer ?
#
loop_
_entity_poly.entity_id
_entity_poly.type
_entity_poly.pdbx_seq_one_letter_code
_entity_poly.pdbx_strand_id
1 'polypeptide(L)'
;MWKYHITGFLHWGYNFWNSQLSKAVIDPFKVTDAGGAFPGGDGFSVYPGENGPLPSLRQKVFAMALYDMRALSLAEEKLGRENVLKLLGDGESMTFANYPRTSSYLPDLRERVNEAIGNACK
;
A
#
# COMPACT_ATOMS: atom_id res chain seq x y z
N MET A 1 -4.25 -7.55 2.47
CA MET A 1 -5.55 -7.48 1.79
C MET A 1 -5.88 -8.76 1.04
N TRP A 2 -5.10 -9.17 0.02
CA TRP A 2 -5.32 -10.42 -0.73
C TRP A 2 -5.55 -11.67 0.15
N LYS A 3 -4.71 -11.89 1.17
CA LYS A 3 -4.83 -13.00 2.14
C LYS A 3 -6.21 -13.08 2.82
N TYR A 4 -6.85 -11.94 3.02
CA TYR A 4 -8.15 -11.84 3.71
C TYR A 4 -9.32 -11.61 2.75
N HIS A 5 -9.11 -11.78 1.44
CA HIS A 5 -10.14 -11.55 0.41
C HIS A 5 -10.76 -10.15 0.48
N ILE A 6 -9.96 -9.16 0.89
CA ILE A 6 -10.40 -7.76 0.93
C ILE A 6 -10.36 -7.18 -0.47
N THR A 7 -11.50 -6.69 -0.94
CA THR A 7 -11.71 -6.20 -2.31
C THR A 7 -10.96 -4.90 -2.61
N GLY A 8 -10.66 -4.09 -1.60
CA GLY A 8 -9.97 -2.82 -1.82
C GLY A 8 -9.64 -2.09 -0.53
N PHE A 9 -9.23 -0.83 -0.69
CA PHE A 9 -8.82 0.02 0.40
C PHE A 9 -9.40 1.41 0.20
N LEU A 10 -9.84 2.03 1.31
CA LEU A 10 -10.37 3.38 1.32
C LEU A 10 -9.56 4.20 2.34
N HIS A 11 -9.16 5.40 1.93
CA HIS A 11 -8.55 6.39 2.80
C HIS A 11 -9.20 7.75 2.55
N TRP A 12 -9.49 8.47 3.62
CA TRP A 12 -10.21 9.74 3.55
C TRP A 12 -9.31 10.89 3.09
N GLY A 13 -8.03 10.84 3.46
CA GLY A 13 -7.05 11.90 3.19
C GLY A 13 -6.31 11.70 1.88
N TYR A 14 -6.88 12.20 0.78
CA TYR A 14 -6.15 12.31 -0.49
C TYR A 14 -5.36 13.61 -0.56
N ASN A 15 -6.05 14.75 -0.52
CA ASN A 15 -5.49 16.10 -0.70
C ASN A 15 -6.09 17.11 0.30
N PHE A 16 -6.34 16.70 1.55
CA PHE A 16 -6.82 17.63 2.58
C PHE A 16 -5.67 18.54 3.05
N TRP A 17 -5.45 19.63 2.32
CA TRP A 17 -4.41 20.63 2.60
C TRP A 17 -4.95 21.79 3.45
N ASN A 18 -5.71 21.46 4.49
CA ASN A 18 -6.25 22.43 5.44
C ASN A 18 -5.96 22.02 6.88
N SER A 19 -6.12 22.97 7.81
CA SER A 19 -6.18 22.68 9.23
C SER A 19 -7.52 22.05 9.62
N GLN A 20 -7.63 21.60 10.87
CA GLN A 20 -8.87 21.02 11.39
C GLN A 20 -10.10 21.88 11.09
N LEU A 21 -11.19 21.24 10.65
CA LEU A 21 -12.44 21.90 10.27
C LEU A 21 -12.29 22.92 9.12
N SER A 22 -11.20 22.85 8.36
CA SER A 22 -10.86 23.77 7.27
C SER A 22 -10.79 25.24 7.70
N LYS A 23 -10.36 25.50 8.94
CA LYS A 23 -10.25 26.87 9.47
C LYS A 23 -9.18 27.71 8.75
N ALA A 24 -8.18 27.06 8.16
CA ALA A 24 -7.14 27.70 7.36
C ALA A 24 -6.56 26.71 6.34
N VAL A 25 -6.11 27.24 5.21
CA VAL A 25 -5.25 26.52 4.25
C VAL A 25 -3.85 26.39 4.86
N ILE A 26 -3.22 25.23 4.70
CA ILE A 26 -1.84 24.99 5.17
C ILE A 26 -0.88 24.82 3.99
N ASP A 27 0.41 25.03 4.24
CA ASP A 27 1.48 24.62 3.33
C ASP A 27 1.87 23.16 3.67
N PRO A 28 1.49 22.16 2.85
CA PRO A 28 1.72 20.74 3.18
C PRO A 28 3.19 20.35 3.22
N PHE A 29 4.08 21.17 2.64
CA PHE A 29 5.53 20.95 2.72
C PHE A 29 6.12 21.37 4.07
N LYS A 30 5.40 22.18 4.85
CA LYS A 30 5.85 22.68 6.16
C LYS A 30 5.01 22.13 7.31
N VAL A 31 3.71 21.95 7.10
CA VAL A 31 2.74 21.50 8.10
C VAL A 31 2.11 20.22 7.58
N THR A 32 2.37 19.08 8.24
CA THR A 32 1.91 17.77 7.75
C THR A 32 0.76 17.17 8.56
N ASP A 33 0.40 17.80 9.66
CA ASP A 33 -0.48 17.28 10.72
C ASP A 33 -1.80 18.07 10.85
N ALA A 34 -2.16 18.82 9.81
CA ALA A 34 -3.32 19.72 9.80
C ALA A 34 -3.32 20.74 10.96
N GLY A 35 -2.13 21.22 11.35
CA GLY A 35 -1.97 22.14 12.47
C GLY A 35 -2.06 21.44 13.83
N GLY A 36 -1.51 20.23 13.92
CA GLY A 36 -1.51 19.39 15.12
C GLY A 36 -2.81 18.61 15.38
N ALA A 37 -3.74 18.59 14.44
CA ALA A 37 -5.04 17.94 14.60
C ALA A 37 -5.02 16.43 14.30
N PHE A 38 -4.07 15.99 13.45
CA PHE A 38 -3.93 14.60 13.03
C PHE A 38 -2.45 14.18 13.08
N PRO A 39 -2.13 12.88 13.08
CA PRO A 39 -0.76 12.43 12.81
C PRO A 39 -0.25 12.98 11.46
N GLY A 40 1.05 13.25 11.38
CA GLY A 40 1.68 13.77 10.17
C GLY A 40 1.42 12.89 8.94
N GLY A 41 0.82 13.47 7.91
CA GLY A 41 0.51 12.82 6.63
C GLY A 41 -0.83 12.08 6.58
N ASP A 42 -1.65 12.12 7.64
CA ASP A 42 -2.99 11.51 7.67
C ASP A 42 -3.97 12.21 6.71
N GLY A 43 -3.98 13.54 6.68
CA GLY A 43 -4.90 14.30 5.82
C GLY A 43 -4.61 14.20 4.31
N PHE A 44 -3.41 13.79 3.90
CA PHE A 44 -3.05 13.81 2.49
C PHE A 44 -1.98 12.78 2.10
N SER A 45 -2.12 12.27 0.89
CA SER A 45 -1.17 11.36 0.23
C SER A 45 -0.49 12.00 -0.99
N VAL A 46 -0.97 13.16 -1.43
CA VAL A 46 -0.35 13.99 -2.47
C VAL A 46 -0.01 15.38 -1.93
N TYR A 47 0.97 16.02 -2.56
CA TYR A 47 1.39 17.40 -2.29
C TYR A 47 0.95 18.32 -3.43
N PRO A 48 0.74 19.63 -3.20
CA PRO A 48 0.44 20.57 -4.27
C PRO A 48 1.65 20.70 -5.22
N GLY A 49 1.39 20.87 -6.51
CA GLY A 49 2.40 21.07 -7.55
C GLY A 49 1.86 21.92 -8.68
N GLU A 50 2.75 22.56 -9.44
CA GLU A 50 2.40 23.54 -10.48
C GLU A 50 1.49 22.96 -11.58
N ASN A 51 1.72 21.71 -11.96
CA ASN A 51 0.97 21.00 -13.01
C ASN A 51 -0.02 19.96 -12.45
N GLY A 52 -0.37 20.07 -11.16
CA GLY A 52 -1.23 19.12 -10.46
C GLY A 52 -0.54 18.45 -9.26
N PRO A 53 -1.23 17.53 -8.56
CA PRO A 53 -0.73 16.96 -7.32
C PRO A 53 0.51 16.09 -7.53
N LEU A 54 1.54 16.33 -6.72
CA LEU A 54 2.77 15.55 -6.69
C LEU A 54 2.57 14.30 -5.82
N PRO A 55 2.95 13.11 -6.30
CA PRO A 55 2.79 11.89 -5.53
C PRO A 55 3.80 11.81 -4.39
N SER A 56 3.32 11.47 -3.19
CA SER A 56 4.20 11.17 -2.06
C SER A 56 4.88 9.80 -2.22
N LEU A 57 5.92 9.57 -1.42
CA LEU A 57 6.52 8.24 -1.30
C LEU A 57 5.48 7.20 -0.84
N ARG A 58 4.62 7.55 0.12
CA ARG A 58 3.55 6.67 0.63
C ARG A 58 2.58 6.27 -0.47
N GLN A 59 2.21 7.22 -1.34
CA GLN A 59 1.34 6.91 -2.48
C GLN A 59 2.00 5.97 -3.48
N LYS A 60 3.31 6.15 -3.76
CA LYS A 60 4.06 5.23 -4.62
C LYS A 60 4.13 3.82 -4.03
N VAL A 61 4.41 3.70 -2.72
CA VAL A 61 4.41 2.41 -2.01
C VAL A 61 3.01 1.78 -2.00
N PHE A 62 1.96 2.57 -1.80
CA PHE A 62 0.59 2.09 -1.88
C PHE A 62 0.25 1.56 -3.30
N ALA A 63 0.69 2.25 -4.36
CA ALA A 63 0.54 1.75 -5.73
C ALA A 63 1.28 0.42 -5.94
N MET A 64 2.50 0.28 -5.42
CA MET A 64 3.23 -1.00 -5.47
C MET A 64 2.44 -2.13 -4.77
N ALA A 65 1.84 -1.85 -3.60
CA ALA A 65 1.00 -2.83 -2.92
C ALA A 65 -0.22 -3.27 -3.75
N LEU A 66 -0.82 -2.37 -4.55
CA LEU A 66 -1.90 -2.72 -5.48
C LEU A 66 -1.39 -3.61 -6.64
N TYR A 67 -0.15 -3.39 -7.11
CA TYR A 67 0.47 -4.27 -8.10
C TYR A 67 0.79 -5.65 -7.53
N ASP A 68 1.16 -5.73 -6.25
CA ASP A 68 1.36 -7.00 -5.53
C ASP A 68 0.06 -7.77 -5.34
N MET A 69 -1.04 -7.08 -5.03
CA MET A 69 -2.37 -7.71 -5.00
C MET A 69 -2.73 -8.34 -6.35
N ARG A 70 -2.49 -7.63 -7.47
CA ARG A 70 -2.77 -8.18 -8.81
C ARG A 70 -1.90 -9.39 -9.14
N ALA A 71 -0.62 -9.36 -8.79
CA ALA A 71 0.26 -10.51 -9.01
C ALA A 71 -0.16 -11.72 -8.17
N LEU A 72 -0.50 -11.51 -6.89
CA LEU A 72 -1.01 -12.57 -6.03
C LEU A 72 -2.32 -13.16 -6.55
N SER A 73 -3.25 -12.32 -7.05
CA SER A 73 -4.48 -12.79 -7.69
C SER A 73 -4.21 -13.63 -8.95
N LEU A 74 -3.28 -13.19 -9.80
CA LEU A 74 -2.88 -13.97 -10.98
C LEU A 74 -2.20 -15.30 -10.60
N ALA A 75 -1.36 -15.29 -9.56
CA ALA A 75 -0.76 -16.51 -9.04
C ALA A 75 -1.84 -17.45 -8.47
N GLU A 76 -2.86 -16.92 -7.79
CA GLU A 76 -3.95 -17.72 -7.23
C GLU A 76 -4.78 -18.38 -8.33
N GLU A 77 -5.06 -17.67 -9.42
CA GLU A 77 -5.74 -18.21 -10.60
C GLU A 77 -4.97 -19.40 -11.22
N LYS A 78 -3.64 -19.30 -11.27
CA LYS A 78 -2.78 -20.29 -11.94
C LYS A 78 -2.40 -21.48 -11.05
N LEU A 79 -2.10 -21.24 -9.78
CA LEU A 79 -1.52 -22.23 -8.87
C LEU A 79 -2.52 -22.69 -7.80
N GLY A 80 -3.64 -22.00 -7.63
CA GLY A 80 -4.56 -22.21 -6.51
C GLY A 80 -4.08 -21.55 -5.21
N ARG A 81 -5.05 -21.18 -4.37
CA ARG A 81 -4.84 -20.37 -3.15
C ARG A 81 -3.81 -20.95 -2.18
N GLU A 82 -3.94 -22.24 -1.87
CA GLU A 82 -3.08 -22.92 -0.90
C GLU A 82 -1.60 -22.88 -1.29
N ASN A 83 -1.31 -22.93 -2.59
CA ASN A 83 0.07 -22.84 -3.07
C ASN A 83 0.60 -21.41 -2.97
N VAL A 84 -0.23 -20.39 -3.25
CA VAL A 84 0.17 -18.98 -3.11
C VAL A 84 0.33 -18.58 -1.64
N LEU A 85 -0.49 -19.11 -0.74
CA LEU A 85 -0.34 -18.88 0.71
C LEU A 85 1.03 -19.34 1.20
N LYS A 86 1.53 -20.49 0.74
CA LYS A 86 2.87 -20.99 1.08
C LYS A 86 3.99 -20.07 0.59
N LEU A 87 3.81 -19.35 -0.54
CA LEU A 87 4.80 -18.38 -1.03
C LEU A 87 4.99 -17.20 -0.07
N LEU A 88 4.01 -16.93 0.79
CA LEU A 88 4.09 -15.88 1.81
C LEU A 88 5.14 -16.19 2.89
N GLY A 89 5.55 -17.45 3.09
CA GLY A 89 6.47 -17.85 4.16
C GLY A 89 5.97 -17.36 5.53
N ASP A 90 6.78 -16.59 6.25
CA ASP A 90 6.39 -15.95 7.53
C ASP A 90 5.05 -15.20 7.46
N GLY A 91 4.71 -14.64 6.30
CA GLY A 91 3.45 -13.93 6.09
C GLY A 91 2.21 -14.82 6.00
N GLU A 92 2.38 -16.14 5.89
CA GLU A 92 1.27 -17.10 5.93
C GLU A 92 0.51 -17.02 7.26
N SER A 93 1.18 -16.65 8.36
CA SER A 93 0.58 -16.42 9.67
C SER A 93 0.19 -14.95 9.94
N MET A 94 0.49 -14.01 9.03
CA MET A 94 0.30 -12.57 9.28
C MET A 94 -1.14 -12.20 9.63
N THR A 95 -1.31 -11.22 10.50
CA THR A 95 -2.54 -10.50 10.80
C THR A 95 -2.32 -9.01 10.62
N PHE A 96 -3.36 -8.19 10.81
CA PHE A 96 -3.21 -6.73 10.80
C PHE A 96 -2.33 -6.21 11.94
N ALA A 97 -2.18 -6.97 13.02
CA ALA A 97 -1.34 -6.61 14.16
C ALA A 97 0.06 -7.22 14.08
N ASN A 98 0.17 -8.44 13.55
CA ASN A 98 1.42 -9.19 13.49
C ASN A 98 1.78 -9.54 12.04
N TYR A 99 2.81 -8.92 11.49
CA TYR A 99 3.23 -9.12 10.11
C TYR A 99 4.75 -8.93 9.99
N PRO A 100 5.42 -9.48 8.95
CA PRO A 100 6.84 -9.28 8.73
C PRO A 100 7.20 -7.80 8.62
N ARG A 101 8.20 -7.34 9.39
CA ARG A 101 8.63 -5.92 9.45
C ARG A 101 10.02 -5.69 8.87
N THR A 102 10.61 -6.70 8.23
CA THR A 102 11.90 -6.57 7.55
C THR A 102 11.69 -5.87 6.21
N SER A 103 12.62 -5.00 5.83
CA SER A 103 12.54 -4.24 4.58
C SER A 103 12.62 -5.13 3.32
N SER A 104 13.23 -6.32 3.43
CA SER A 104 13.39 -7.25 2.31
C SER A 104 12.14 -8.10 2.05
N TYR A 105 11.25 -8.29 3.03
CA TYR A 105 10.17 -9.27 2.93
C TYR A 105 9.26 -9.08 1.70
N LEU A 106 8.80 -7.85 1.46
CA LEU A 106 7.90 -7.55 0.34
C LEU A 106 8.61 -7.69 -1.02
N PRO A 107 9.81 -7.13 -1.25
CA PRO A 107 10.59 -7.41 -2.45
C PRO A 107 10.83 -8.91 -2.70
N ASP A 108 11.27 -9.64 -1.67
CA ASP A 108 11.56 -11.08 -1.80
C ASP A 108 10.30 -11.88 -2.13
N LEU A 109 9.16 -11.51 -1.52
CA LEU A 109 7.86 -12.11 -1.83
C LEU A 109 7.47 -11.83 -3.29
N ARG A 110 7.68 -10.61 -3.77
CA ARG A 110 7.34 -10.24 -5.14
C ARG A 110 8.12 -11.09 -6.15
N GLU A 111 9.41 -11.31 -5.93
CA GLU A 111 10.22 -12.18 -6.79
C GLU A 111 9.72 -13.63 -6.77
N ARG A 112 9.45 -14.20 -5.57
CA ARG A 112 8.88 -15.56 -5.47
C ARG A 112 7.55 -15.71 -6.22
N VAL A 113 6.67 -14.71 -6.13
CA VAL A 113 5.38 -14.70 -6.84
C VAL A 113 5.59 -14.62 -8.35
N ASN A 114 6.49 -13.76 -8.82
CA ASN A 114 6.79 -13.65 -10.25
C ASN A 114 7.37 -14.95 -10.82
N GLU A 115 8.32 -15.58 -10.12
CA GLU A 115 8.88 -16.87 -10.51
C GLU A 115 7.82 -17.97 -10.59
N ALA A 116 6.93 -18.04 -9.59
CA ALA A 116 5.84 -19.00 -9.57
C ALA A 116 4.87 -18.81 -10.75
N ILE A 117 4.48 -17.56 -11.05
CA ILE A 117 3.66 -17.24 -12.23
C ILE A 117 4.39 -17.63 -13.52
N GLY A 118 5.67 -17.28 -13.64
CA GLY A 118 6.49 -17.57 -14.82
C GLY A 118 6.62 -19.07 -15.09
N ASN A 119 6.76 -19.89 -14.04
CA ASN A 119 6.83 -21.34 -14.17
C ASN A 119 5.48 -21.99 -14.52
N ALA A 120 4.37 -21.43 -14.06
CA ALA A 120 3.02 -21.91 -14.39
C ALA A 120 2.56 -21.52 -15.81
N CYS A 121 3.29 -20.65 -16.51
CA CYS A 121 3.01 -20.24 -17.89
C CYS A 121 3.85 -20.98 -18.94
N LYS A 122 4.79 -21.83 -18.53
CA LYS A 122 5.59 -22.69 -19.42
C LYS A 122 4.84 -23.98 -19.68
#